data_AF-A0A815V7A0-F1
#
_entry.id   AF-A0A815V7A0-F1
#
_cell.length_a   1.000
_cell.length_b   1.000
_cell.length_c   1.000
_cell.angle_alpha   90.00
_cell.angle_beta   90.00
_cell.angle_gamma   90.00
#
_symmetry.space_group_name_H-M   'P 1'
#
loop_
_entity.id
_entity.type
_entity.pdbx_description
1 polymer ?
#
loop_
_entity_poly.entity_id
_entity_poly.type
_entity_poly.pdbx_seq_one_letter_code
_entity_poly.pdbx_strand_id
1 'polypeptide(L)'
;MAKTHAERQKLYRQNLLKNKSKYDQMRKISRIRDNKRRQNLNGDLLQQLRNRQKQASKKYRDRKKLERINNKQSSSYKSRQSFGKAVKRVLQSLPKDINRCVSVIHHIAQEFNIIPKTTSHHQREQRSLSIELKQLVMNFYSRDDISYQLPGKRDFITIKDDNSNSKKIQKRILLFSLREAHQLFLNEHDHIDAYLSLRSFSDLRPSNVLLQSHMTHRSCLCAYHENINLLIKPLSKYIPCPGLHSLQAFSATLVCCETNEKCMFSQCSLCKNNLENKIIKHVTNFTQSINWYQWVLKDGYSKKIEFNGTIGECIEVLKSKVNQFLAHIFIKRQQSEYFEKMKKISNNENICLQIDLVKIFD
;
A
#
# COMPACT_ATOMS: atom_id res chain seq x y z
N MET A 1 -0.54 -10.45 -66.70
CA MET A 1 -0.41 -11.68 -65.89
C MET A 1 -1.37 -11.61 -64.71
N ALA A 2 -2.14 -12.68 -64.48
CA ALA A 2 -3.06 -12.74 -63.33
C ALA A 2 -2.25 -12.71 -62.02
N LYS A 3 -2.56 -11.74 -61.15
CA LYS A 3 -1.89 -11.63 -59.84
C LYS A 3 -2.10 -12.90 -59.03
N THR A 4 -1.04 -13.43 -58.44
CA THR A 4 -1.12 -14.58 -57.54
C THR A 4 -2.00 -14.26 -56.33
N HIS A 5 -2.54 -15.28 -55.67
CA HIS A 5 -3.34 -15.09 -54.45
C HIS A 5 -2.56 -14.32 -53.36
N ALA A 6 -1.26 -14.59 -53.22
CA ALA A 6 -0.38 -13.90 -52.27
C ALA A 6 -0.24 -12.40 -52.60
N GLU A 7 -0.10 -12.05 -53.88
CA GLU A 7 0.00 -10.66 -54.33
C GLU A 7 -1.31 -9.90 -54.14
N ARG A 8 -2.46 -10.55 -54.43
CA ARG A 8 -3.79 -9.98 -54.17
C ARG A 8 -4.01 -9.71 -52.68
N GLN A 9 -3.63 -10.64 -51.81
CA GLN A 9 -3.65 -10.45 -50.35
C GLN A 9 -2.74 -9.31 -49.88
N LYS A 10 -1.54 -9.18 -50.45
CA LYS A 10 -0.59 -8.12 -50.10
C LYS A 10 -1.14 -6.74 -50.50
N LEU A 11 -1.69 -6.62 -51.71
CA LEU A 11 -2.31 -5.39 -52.20
C LEU A 11 -3.53 -4.98 -51.36
N TYR A 12 -4.37 -5.96 -50.99
CA TYR A 12 -5.51 -5.74 -50.10
C TYR A 12 -5.05 -5.22 -48.72
N ARG A 13 -4.02 -5.82 -48.10
CA ARG A 13 -3.48 -5.35 -46.81
C ARG A 13 -2.89 -3.95 -46.92
N GLN A 14 -2.18 -3.64 -48.00
CA GLN A 14 -1.65 -2.30 -48.26
C GLN A 14 -2.76 -1.26 -48.40
N ASN A 15 -3.84 -1.58 -49.12
CA ASN A 15 -4.99 -0.69 -49.26
C ASN A 15 -5.78 -0.54 -47.94
N LEU A 16 -5.85 -1.60 -47.11
CA LEU A 16 -6.47 -1.52 -45.79
C LEU A 16 -5.70 -0.56 -44.85
N LEU A 17 -4.38 -0.56 -44.92
CA LEU A 17 -3.51 0.30 -44.10
C LEU A 17 -3.65 1.79 -44.44
N LYS A 18 -4.16 2.14 -45.63
CA LYS A 18 -4.43 3.53 -46.03
C LYS A 18 -5.61 4.14 -45.27
N ASN A 19 -6.56 3.34 -44.78
CA ASN A 19 -7.69 3.81 -43.99
C ASN A 19 -7.63 3.22 -42.57
N LYS A 20 -7.09 4.03 -41.65
CA LYS A 20 -6.83 3.64 -40.26
C LYS A 20 -8.09 3.15 -39.53
N SER A 21 -9.22 3.83 -39.73
CA SER A 21 -10.51 3.47 -39.10
C SER A 21 -10.99 2.08 -39.55
N LYS A 22 -10.95 1.82 -40.87
CA LYS A 22 -11.34 0.52 -41.45
C LYS A 22 -10.39 -0.61 -41.04
N TYR A 23 -9.09 -0.32 -40.93
CA TYR A 23 -8.08 -1.25 -40.42
C TYR A 23 -8.36 -1.65 -38.96
N ASP A 24 -8.65 -0.69 -38.09
CA ASP A 24 -8.88 -0.94 -36.67
C ASP A 24 -10.19 -1.71 -36.43
N GLN A 25 -11.26 -1.41 -37.18
CA GLN A 25 -12.50 -2.18 -37.15
C GLN A 25 -12.28 -3.64 -37.56
N MET A 26 -11.56 -3.89 -38.67
CA MET A 26 -11.22 -5.23 -39.13
C MET A 26 -10.36 -5.99 -38.11
N ARG A 27 -9.44 -5.31 -37.44
CA ARG A 27 -8.59 -5.89 -36.39
C ARG A 27 -9.42 -6.28 -35.15
N LYS A 28 -10.40 -5.46 -34.74
CA LYS A 28 -11.35 -5.79 -33.67
C LYS A 28 -12.17 -7.03 -34.02
N ILE A 29 -12.72 -7.09 -35.24
CA ILE A 29 -13.50 -8.24 -35.73
C ILE A 29 -12.64 -9.52 -35.79
N SER A 30 -11.38 -9.43 -36.23
CA SER A 30 -10.46 -10.59 -36.22
C SER A 30 -10.18 -11.08 -34.80
N ARG A 31 -9.95 -10.18 -33.85
CA ARG A 31 -9.74 -10.55 -32.44
C ARG A 31 -10.94 -11.26 -31.83
N ILE A 32 -12.15 -10.79 -32.12
CA ILE A 32 -13.39 -11.42 -31.65
C ILE A 32 -13.52 -12.83 -32.25
N ARG A 33 -13.24 -13.00 -33.55
CA ARG A 33 -13.26 -14.32 -34.21
C ARG A 33 -12.21 -15.28 -33.63
N ASP A 34 -11.00 -14.79 -33.38
CA ASP A 34 -9.93 -15.60 -32.79
C ASP A 34 -10.24 -15.98 -31.33
N ASN A 35 -10.86 -15.08 -30.55
CA ASN A 35 -11.29 -15.38 -29.19
C ASN A 35 -12.41 -16.42 -29.15
N LYS A 36 -13.43 -16.30 -30.04
CA LYS A 36 -14.48 -17.32 -30.18
C LYS A 36 -13.90 -18.68 -30.60
N ARG A 37 -12.95 -18.70 -31.54
CA ARG A 37 -12.24 -19.95 -31.91
C ARG A 37 -11.51 -20.56 -30.73
N ARG A 38 -10.89 -19.75 -29.86
CA ARG A 38 -10.16 -20.23 -28.67
C ARG A 38 -11.07 -20.80 -27.59
N GLN A 39 -12.31 -20.31 -27.46
CA GLN A 39 -13.29 -20.83 -26.49
C GLN A 39 -13.71 -22.28 -26.80
N ASN A 40 -13.65 -22.70 -28.07
CA ASN A 40 -14.08 -24.03 -28.49
C ASN A 40 -12.92 -25.04 -28.64
N LEU A 41 -11.71 -24.71 -28.19
CA LEU A 41 -10.53 -25.58 -28.30
C LEU A 41 -10.28 -26.33 -26.98
N ASN A 42 -10.49 -27.65 -26.97
CA ASN A 42 -10.20 -28.52 -25.83
C ASN A 42 -8.97 -29.42 -26.08
N GLY A 43 -8.27 -29.77 -24.99
CA GLY A 43 -7.21 -30.79 -24.98
C GLY A 43 -6.02 -30.52 -25.91
N ASP A 44 -5.67 -31.53 -26.72
CA ASP A 44 -4.48 -31.56 -27.57
C ASP A 44 -4.41 -30.44 -28.62
N LEU A 45 -5.56 -30.03 -29.16
CA LEU A 45 -5.63 -28.93 -30.13
C LEU A 45 -5.20 -27.59 -29.50
N LEU A 46 -5.53 -27.36 -28.22
CA LEU A 46 -5.09 -26.19 -27.48
C LEU A 46 -3.57 -26.23 -27.23
N GLN A 47 -3.03 -27.42 -26.94
CA GLN A 47 -1.59 -27.63 -26.73
C GLN A 47 -0.78 -27.43 -28.02
N GLN A 48 -1.26 -27.95 -29.15
CA GLN A 48 -0.66 -27.72 -30.46
C GLN A 48 -0.66 -26.22 -30.83
N LEU A 49 -1.76 -25.51 -30.56
CA LEU A 49 -1.85 -24.07 -30.80
C LEU A 49 -0.87 -23.27 -29.92
N ARG A 50 -0.76 -23.62 -28.63
CA ARG A 50 0.24 -23.04 -27.71
C ARG A 50 1.66 -23.30 -28.20
N ASN A 51 1.98 -24.52 -28.63
CA ASN A 51 3.29 -24.88 -29.16
C ASN A 51 3.62 -24.10 -30.44
N ARG A 52 2.65 -23.96 -31.36
CA ARG A 52 2.81 -23.16 -32.58
C ARG A 52 3.04 -21.69 -32.27
N GLN A 53 2.32 -21.12 -31.30
CA GLN A 53 2.54 -19.74 -30.84
C GLN A 53 3.91 -19.58 -30.18
N LYS A 54 4.35 -20.53 -29.34
CA LYS A 54 5.66 -20.54 -28.71
C LYS A 54 6.79 -20.60 -29.75
N GLN A 55 6.65 -21.46 -30.77
CA GLN A 55 7.59 -21.55 -31.88
C GLN A 55 7.60 -20.26 -32.74
N ALA A 56 6.44 -19.69 -33.05
CA ALA A 56 6.34 -18.44 -33.80
C ALA A 56 6.98 -17.27 -33.03
N SER A 57 6.72 -17.18 -31.73
CA SER A 57 7.33 -16.17 -30.85
C SER A 57 8.85 -16.38 -30.72
N LYS A 58 9.33 -17.62 -30.65
CA LYS A 58 10.76 -17.94 -30.70
C LYS A 58 11.38 -17.48 -32.03
N LYS A 59 10.81 -17.88 -33.18
CA LYS A 59 11.28 -17.44 -34.51
C LYS A 59 11.27 -15.92 -34.68
N TYR A 60 10.24 -15.23 -34.17
CA TYR A 60 10.19 -13.77 -34.20
C TYR A 60 11.29 -13.13 -33.36
N ARG A 61 11.52 -13.62 -32.12
CA ARG A 61 12.60 -13.15 -31.25
C ARG A 61 13.97 -13.41 -31.87
N ASP A 62 14.17 -14.58 -32.48
CA ASP A 62 15.40 -14.94 -33.18
C ASP A 62 15.63 -14.01 -34.39
N ARG A 63 14.58 -13.72 -35.17
CA ARG A 63 14.64 -12.76 -36.28
C ARG A 63 14.95 -11.35 -35.80
N LYS A 64 14.30 -10.85 -34.75
CA LYS A 64 14.61 -9.54 -34.16
C LYS A 64 16.03 -9.48 -33.60
N LYS A 65 16.54 -10.57 -33.05
CA LYS A 65 17.92 -10.67 -32.55
C LYS A 65 18.91 -10.64 -33.72
N LEU A 66 18.61 -11.32 -34.83
CA LEU A 66 19.37 -11.22 -36.08
C LEU A 66 19.33 -9.81 -36.68
N GLU A 67 18.17 -9.16 -36.72
CA GLU A 67 18.02 -7.77 -37.16
C GLU A 67 18.86 -6.82 -36.29
N ARG A 68 18.91 -7.02 -34.96
CA ARG A 68 19.76 -6.25 -34.06
C ARG A 68 21.25 -6.47 -34.28
N ILE A 69 21.67 -7.70 -34.61
CA ILE A 69 23.07 -8.04 -34.88
C ILE A 69 23.50 -7.50 -36.26
N ASN A 70 22.61 -7.54 -37.25
CA ASN A 70 22.88 -7.04 -38.61
C ASN A 70 22.69 -5.52 -38.75
N ASN A 71 22.22 -4.82 -37.73
CA ASN A 71 22.12 -3.37 -37.77
C ASN A 71 23.55 -2.78 -37.74
N LYS A 72 23.99 -2.29 -38.89
CA LYS A 72 25.37 -2.04 -39.32
C LYS A 72 26.14 -0.94 -38.56
N GLN A 73 25.72 -0.53 -37.37
CA GLN A 73 26.37 0.59 -36.66
C GLN A 73 27.19 0.21 -35.42
N SER A 74 27.21 -1.03 -34.92
CA SER A 74 28.09 -1.35 -33.77
C SER A 74 28.39 -2.83 -33.47
N SER A 75 28.19 -3.78 -34.38
CA SER A 75 28.54 -5.19 -34.12
C SER A 75 29.89 -5.54 -34.75
N SER A 76 30.93 -5.68 -33.93
CA SER A 76 32.27 -6.14 -34.37
C SER A 76 32.27 -7.59 -34.90
N TYR A 77 31.18 -8.34 -34.72
CA TYR A 77 31.04 -9.73 -35.16
C TYR A 77 29.97 -9.85 -36.25
N LYS A 78 30.38 -10.32 -37.44
CA LYS A 78 29.54 -10.40 -38.66
C LYS A 78 28.58 -11.61 -38.67
N SER A 79 28.76 -12.60 -37.79
CA SER A 79 27.89 -13.80 -37.72
C SER A 79 27.78 -14.39 -36.30
N ARG A 80 26.71 -15.15 -36.03
CA ARG A 80 26.52 -15.86 -34.75
C ARG A 80 27.67 -16.84 -34.47
N GLN A 81 28.19 -17.48 -35.51
CA GLN A 81 29.33 -18.38 -35.41
C GLN A 81 30.60 -17.62 -34.99
N SER A 82 30.84 -16.42 -35.54
CA SER A 82 31.99 -15.60 -35.17
C SER A 82 31.91 -15.09 -33.72
N PHE A 83 30.73 -14.66 -33.26
CA PHE A 83 30.50 -14.28 -31.87
C PHE A 83 30.65 -15.47 -30.91
N GLY A 84 30.08 -16.64 -31.26
CA GLY A 84 30.21 -17.85 -30.45
C GLY A 84 31.66 -18.33 -30.32
N LYS A 85 32.46 -18.21 -31.38
CA LYS A 85 33.90 -18.48 -31.34
C LYS A 85 34.64 -17.50 -30.43
N ALA A 86 34.30 -16.21 -30.48
CA ALA A 86 34.90 -15.19 -29.62
C ALA A 86 34.58 -15.45 -28.14
N VAL A 87 33.32 -15.72 -27.81
CA VAL A 87 32.91 -16.08 -26.44
C VAL A 87 33.63 -17.33 -25.96
N LYS A 88 33.76 -18.37 -26.82
CA LYS A 88 34.47 -19.59 -26.45
C LYS A 88 35.95 -19.35 -26.11
N ARG A 89 36.63 -18.45 -26.84
CA ARG A 89 38.02 -18.06 -26.53
C ARG A 89 38.12 -17.37 -25.17
N VAL A 90 37.22 -16.41 -24.90
CA VAL A 90 37.20 -15.71 -23.61
C VAL A 90 36.95 -16.68 -22.46
N LEU A 91 35.99 -17.60 -22.60
CA LEU A 91 35.71 -18.61 -21.58
C LEU A 91 36.89 -19.56 -21.35
N GLN A 92 37.67 -19.88 -22.38
CA GLN A 92 38.88 -20.69 -22.24
C GLN A 92 40.02 -19.96 -21.52
N SER A 93 40.06 -18.62 -21.61
CA SER A 93 41.06 -17.77 -20.97
C SER A 93 40.71 -17.40 -19.53
N LEU A 94 39.48 -17.65 -19.06
CA LEU A 94 39.07 -17.34 -17.69
C LEU A 94 39.52 -18.42 -16.69
N PRO A 95 39.74 -18.05 -15.42
CA PRO A 95 40.04 -19.02 -14.37
C PRO A 95 38.96 -20.10 -14.25
N LYS A 96 39.37 -21.36 -14.01
CA LYS A 96 38.44 -22.48 -13.78
C LYS A 96 37.72 -22.40 -12.44
N ASP A 97 38.33 -21.74 -11.45
CA ASP A 97 37.72 -21.48 -10.15
C ASP A 97 36.63 -20.41 -10.25
N ILE A 98 35.44 -20.71 -9.72
CA ILE A 98 34.26 -19.86 -9.84
C ILE A 98 34.46 -18.51 -9.16
N ASN A 99 35.06 -18.47 -7.98
CA ASN A 99 35.22 -17.24 -7.20
C ASN A 99 36.24 -16.31 -7.88
N ARG A 100 37.34 -16.87 -8.37
CA ARG A 100 38.34 -16.11 -9.15
C ARG A 100 37.75 -15.61 -10.48
N CYS A 101 36.94 -16.42 -11.16
CA CYS A 101 36.26 -16.03 -12.38
C CYS A 101 35.31 -14.84 -12.15
N VAL A 102 34.49 -14.89 -11.10
CA VAL A 102 33.59 -13.79 -10.73
C VAL A 102 34.37 -12.51 -10.42
N SER A 103 35.47 -12.60 -9.67
CA SER A 103 36.30 -11.43 -9.34
C SER A 103 36.92 -10.77 -10.58
N VAL A 104 37.45 -11.58 -11.51
CA VAL A 104 38.05 -11.11 -12.76
C VAL A 104 37.00 -10.46 -13.65
N ILE A 105 35.83 -11.08 -13.82
CA ILE A 105 34.72 -10.51 -14.59
C ILE A 105 34.25 -9.19 -13.97
N HIS A 106 34.16 -9.12 -12.64
CA HIS A 106 33.76 -7.91 -11.93
C HIS A 106 34.74 -6.75 -12.18
N HIS A 107 36.05 -7.01 -12.12
CA HIS A 107 37.08 -6.00 -12.43
C HIS A 107 37.03 -5.56 -13.89
N ILE A 108 36.90 -6.50 -14.83
CA ILE A 108 36.73 -6.18 -16.25
C ILE A 108 35.49 -5.31 -16.46
N ALA A 109 34.36 -5.64 -15.84
CA ALA A 109 33.14 -4.86 -15.93
C ALA A 109 33.26 -3.45 -15.32
N GLN A 110 34.09 -3.28 -14.28
CA GLN A 110 34.40 -1.97 -13.71
C GLN A 110 35.30 -1.13 -14.63
N GLU A 111 36.29 -1.73 -15.28
CA GLU A 111 37.17 -1.03 -16.23
C GLU A 111 36.42 -0.56 -17.49
N PHE A 112 35.43 -1.34 -17.95
CA PHE A 112 34.54 -0.94 -19.04
C PHE A 112 33.36 -0.05 -18.60
N ASN A 113 33.35 0.44 -17.35
CA ASN A 113 32.28 1.29 -16.78
C ASN A 113 30.87 0.68 -16.89
N ILE A 114 30.76 -0.65 -16.93
CA ILE A 114 29.48 -1.38 -16.92
C ILE A 114 28.93 -1.43 -15.50
N ILE A 115 29.82 -1.54 -14.51
CA ILE A 115 29.51 -1.55 -13.08
C ILE A 115 30.33 -0.42 -12.42
N PRO A 116 29.74 0.38 -11.53
CA PRO A 116 30.48 1.40 -10.81
C PRO A 116 31.62 0.79 -9.99
N LYS A 117 32.77 1.47 -9.94
CA LYS A 117 33.87 1.13 -9.03
C LYS A 117 33.33 1.15 -7.60
N THR A 118 33.59 0.08 -6.84
CA THR A 118 33.14 -0.02 -5.44
C THR A 118 33.74 1.15 -4.67
N THR A 119 32.89 2.05 -4.19
CA THR A 119 33.30 3.21 -3.40
C THR A 119 34.07 2.77 -2.16
N SER A 120 35.15 3.49 -1.82
CA SER A 120 36.01 3.18 -0.67
C SER A 120 35.21 3.19 0.64
N HIS A 121 35.71 2.51 1.67
CA HIS A 121 35.09 2.46 3.01
C HIS A 121 34.74 3.87 3.54
N HIS A 122 35.65 4.83 3.32
CA HIS A 122 35.51 6.22 3.72
C HIS A 122 34.33 6.95 3.04
N GLN A 123 33.97 6.56 1.81
CA GLN A 123 32.80 7.10 1.10
C GLN A 123 31.47 6.45 1.55
N ARG A 124 31.50 5.27 2.20
CA ARG A 124 30.31 4.64 2.78
C ARG A 124 29.91 5.31 4.10
N GLU A 125 30.89 5.70 4.92
CA GLU A 125 30.63 6.41 6.18
C GLU A 125 29.99 7.78 5.95
N GLN A 126 30.44 8.54 4.96
CA GLN A 126 29.85 9.85 4.59
C GLN A 126 28.40 9.76 4.09
N ARG A 127 27.91 8.58 3.69
CA ARG A 127 26.52 8.34 3.28
C ARG A 127 25.68 7.67 4.38
N SER A 128 26.30 7.35 5.51
CA SER A 128 25.59 6.73 6.63
C SER A 128 24.76 7.78 7.37
N LEU A 129 23.52 7.43 7.72
CA LEU A 129 22.68 8.31 8.54
C LEU A 129 23.35 8.54 9.89
N SER A 130 23.27 9.78 10.40
CA SER A 130 23.80 10.12 11.72
C SER A 130 23.17 9.24 12.80
N ILE A 131 23.95 8.93 13.84
CA ILE A 131 23.49 8.09 14.96
C ILE A 131 22.26 8.73 15.63
N GLU A 132 22.29 10.05 15.80
CA GLU A 132 21.19 10.85 16.34
C GLU A 132 19.91 10.69 15.52
N LEU A 133 20.00 10.77 14.19
CA LEU A 133 18.84 10.59 13.31
C LEU A 133 18.28 9.17 13.40
N LYS A 134 19.15 8.15 13.50
CA LYS A 134 18.69 6.76 13.68
C LYS A 134 17.92 6.61 15.00
N GLN A 135 18.44 7.17 16.08
CA GLN A 135 17.78 7.15 17.38
C GLN A 135 16.45 7.91 17.35
N LEU A 136 16.41 9.07 16.70
CA LEU A 136 15.20 9.85 16.52
C LEU A 136 14.11 9.06 15.80
N VAL A 137 14.45 8.38 14.70
CA VAL A 137 13.52 7.51 13.96
C VAL A 137 13.06 6.32 14.81
N MET A 138 13.96 5.67 15.55
CA MET A 138 13.60 4.55 16.44
C MET A 138 12.66 5.01 17.58
N ASN A 139 12.90 6.20 18.13
CA ASN A 139 12.05 6.80 19.15
C ASN A 139 10.68 7.16 18.59
N PHE A 140 10.61 7.70 17.37
CA PHE A 140 9.36 7.99 16.68
C PHE A 140 8.49 6.74 16.53
N TYR A 141 9.06 5.63 16.07
CA TYR A 141 8.34 4.35 15.98
C TYR A 141 7.85 3.83 17.34
N SER A 142 8.52 4.20 18.43
CA SER A 142 8.20 3.72 19.78
C SER A 142 7.14 4.56 20.50
N ARG A 143 6.65 5.66 19.90
CA ARG A 143 5.58 6.47 20.48
C ARG A 143 4.22 5.76 20.40
N ASP A 144 3.39 5.94 21.42
CA ASP A 144 2.08 5.29 21.53
C ASP A 144 1.05 5.82 20.50
N ASP A 145 1.24 7.03 19.98
CA ASP A 145 0.44 7.62 18.90
C ASP A 145 0.84 7.12 17.49
N ILE A 146 2.05 6.59 17.33
CA ILE A 146 2.55 6.02 16.08
C ILE A 146 2.40 4.49 16.05
N SER A 147 2.69 3.82 17.16
CA SER A 147 2.51 2.38 17.32
C SER A 147 1.87 2.05 18.66
N TYR A 148 0.93 1.11 18.70
CA TYR A 148 0.27 0.67 19.93
C TYR A 148 0.98 -0.56 20.52
N GLN A 149 1.24 -0.55 21.83
CA GLN A 149 1.85 -1.69 22.53
C GLN A 149 0.85 -2.82 22.76
N LEU A 150 1.20 -4.05 22.37
CA LEU A 150 0.33 -5.20 22.58
C LEU A 150 0.29 -5.56 24.09
N PRO A 151 -0.89 -5.90 24.64
CA PRO A 151 -1.05 -6.12 26.09
C PRO A 151 -0.74 -7.56 26.53
N GLY A 152 -0.58 -8.50 25.59
CA GLY A 152 -0.48 -9.91 25.93
C GLY A 152 0.85 -10.30 26.59
N LYS A 153 0.78 -11.18 27.59
CA LYS A 153 1.97 -11.80 28.22
C LYS A 153 2.85 -12.57 27.24
N ARG A 154 2.31 -12.99 26.08
CA ARG A 154 3.04 -13.67 24.99
C ARG A 154 3.53 -12.71 23.89
N ASP A 155 3.20 -11.43 24.00
CA ASP A 155 3.50 -10.42 22.99
C ASP A 155 4.83 -9.73 23.26
N PHE A 156 5.87 -10.49 23.59
CA PHE A 156 7.23 -10.01 23.71
C PHE A 156 8.12 -10.60 22.61
N ILE A 157 9.20 -9.88 22.29
CA ILE A 157 10.33 -10.41 21.54
C ILE A 157 11.58 -10.35 22.40
N THR A 158 12.47 -11.32 22.21
CA THR A 158 13.77 -11.34 22.86
C THR A 158 14.79 -10.83 21.86
N ILE A 159 15.40 -9.68 22.15
CA ILE A 159 16.51 -9.13 21.37
C ILE A 159 17.80 -9.40 22.14
N LYS A 160 18.85 -9.83 21.45
CA LYS A 160 20.19 -9.92 22.03
C LYS A 160 20.90 -8.59 21.80
N ASP A 161 21.42 -8.00 22.86
CA ASP A 161 22.31 -6.84 22.78
C ASP A 161 23.70 -7.29 22.28
N ASP A 162 24.52 -6.32 21.84
CA ASP A 162 25.88 -6.56 21.34
C ASP A 162 26.77 -7.28 22.38
N ASN A 163 26.46 -7.12 23.67
CA ASN A 163 27.12 -7.79 24.80
C ASN A 163 26.53 -9.18 25.11
N SER A 164 25.77 -9.78 24.20
CA SER A 164 25.11 -11.10 24.33
C SER A 164 24.03 -11.23 25.42
N ASN A 165 23.65 -10.12 26.07
CA ASN A 165 22.55 -10.10 27.03
C ASN A 165 21.20 -10.08 26.30
N SER A 166 20.26 -10.92 26.74
CA SER A 166 18.92 -11.00 26.15
C SER A 166 17.95 -10.05 26.85
N LYS A 167 17.44 -9.05 26.13
CA LYS A 167 16.41 -8.13 26.62
C LYS A 167 15.05 -8.53 26.06
N LYS A 168 14.06 -8.69 26.93
CA LYS A 168 12.65 -8.86 26.53
C LYS A 168 12.03 -7.49 26.27
N ILE A 169 11.52 -7.28 25.06
CA ILE A 169 10.87 -6.04 24.65
C ILE A 169 9.45 -6.36 24.17
N GLN A 170 8.47 -5.61 24.63
CA GLN A 170 7.08 -5.81 24.22
C GLN A 170 6.89 -5.45 22.74
N LYS A 171 6.11 -6.28 22.04
CA LYS A 171 5.68 -6.04 20.66
C LYS A 171 4.76 -4.83 20.61
N ARG A 172 4.86 -4.11 19.51
CA ARG A 172 4.05 -2.95 19.17
C ARG A 172 3.49 -3.13 17.77
N ILE A 173 2.34 -2.54 17.47
CA ILE A 173 1.72 -2.54 16.14
C ILE A 173 1.71 -1.11 15.63
N LEU A 174 2.32 -0.87 14.47
CA LEU A 174 2.27 0.42 13.79
C LEU A 174 0.81 0.76 13.41
N LEU A 175 0.33 1.95 13.79
CA LEU A 175 -1.04 2.38 13.56
C LEU A 175 -1.27 2.84 12.11
N PHE A 176 -0.24 3.39 11.49
CA PHE A 176 -0.23 3.90 10.12
C PHE A 176 0.48 2.94 9.16
N SER A 177 0.27 3.12 7.85
CA SER A 177 1.16 2.50 6.87
C SER A 177 2.57 3.10 6.97
N LEU A 178 3.60 2.37 6.53
CA LEU A 178 4.98 2.89 6.52
C LEU A 178 5.11 4.22 5.76
N ARG A 179 4.30 4.40 4.72
CA ARG A 179 4.30 5.62 3.90
C ARG A 179 3.71 6.81 4.65
N GLU A 180 2.59 6.59 5.34
CA GLU A 180 1.95 7.62 6.17
C GLU A 180 2.82 7.96 7.38
N ALA A 181 3.38 6.96 8.05
CA ALA A 181 4.29 7.17 9.17
C ALA A 181 5.54 7.96 8.77
N HIS A 182 6.10 7.68 7.59
CA HIS A 182 7.20 8.45 7.02
C HIS A 182 6.79 9.91 6.78
N GLN A 183 5.63 10.15 6.14
CA GLN A 183 5.15 11.51 5.92
C GLN A 183 4.88 12.26 7.23
N LEU A 184 4.33 11.60 8.25
CA LEU A 184 4.13 12.19 9.58
C LEU A 184 5.47 12.58 10.21
N PHE A 185 6.48 11.70 10.14
CA PHE A 185 7.82 11.99 10.66
C PHE A 185 8.45 13.19 9.96
N LEU A 186 8.32 13.28 8.63
CA LEU A 186 8.79 14.41 7.84
C LEU A 186 8.09 15.72 8.22
N ASN A 187 6.75 15.70 8.34
CA ASN A 187 5.97 16.86 8.75
C ASN A 187 6.27 17.34 10.18
N GLU A 188 6.69 16.45 11.09
CA GLU A 188 7.13 16.83 12.44
C GLU A 188 8.56 17.37 12.48
N HIS A 189 9.33 17.14 11.42
CA HIS A 189 10.75 17.45 11.33
C HIS A 189 11.11 18.05 9.97
N ASP A 190 10.60 19.27 9.71
CA ASP A 190 10.71 20.03 8.47
C ASP A 190 12.14 20.19 7.90
N HIS A 191 13.19 19.92 8.69
CA HIS A 191 14.60 20.04 8.30
C HIS A 191 15.24 18.72 7.84
N ILE A 192 14.53 17.59 7.87
CA ILE A 192 15.08 16.23 7.64
C ILE A 192 14.74 15.67 6.24
N ASP A 193 13.75 16.26 5.56
CA ASP A 193 13.16 15.81 4.27
C ASP A 193 14.18 15.46 3.17
N ALA A 194 15.31 16.18 3.11
CA ALA A 194 16.30 15.98 2.06
C ALA A 194 17.17 14.71 2.23
N TYR A 195 17.23 14.13 3.44
CA TYR A 195 18.22 13.10 3.76
C TYR A 195 17.63 11.70 4.00
N LEU A 196 16.35 11.60 4.34
CA LEU A 196 15.76 10.34 4.79
C LEU A 196 14.74 9.78 3.80
N SER A 197 15.19 8.85 2.95
CA SER A 197 14.30 8.11 2.05
C SER A 197 13.35 7.17 2.80
N LEU A 198 12.18 6.89 2.22
CA LEU A 198 11.20 5.92 2.75
C LEU A 198 11.85 4.56 3.02
N ARG A 199 12.78 4.11 2.15
CA ARG A 199 13.48 2.83 2.32
C ARG A 199 14.35 2.86 3.58
N SER A 200 15.18 3.88 3.71
CA SER A 200 16.04 4.06 4.89
C SER A 200 15.22 4.18 6.18
N PHE A 201 14.11 4.91 6.14
CA PHE A 201 13.17 5.02 7.27
C PHE A 201 12.53 3.66 7.63
N SER A 202 12.16 2.86 6.62
CA SER A 202 11.57 1.54 6.83
C SER A 202 12.58 0.53 7.40
N ASP A 203 13.85 0.62 6.97
CA ASP A 203 14.94 -0.24 7.42
C ASP A 203 15.33 0.07 8.89
N LEU A 204 15.12 1.29 9.36
CA LEU A 204 15.34 1.71 10.76
C LEU A 204 14.23 1.32 11.72
N ARG A 205 13.14 0.70 11.23
CA ARG A 205 12.04 0.24 12.08
C ARG A 205 12.53 -0.84 13.05
N PRO A 206 12.35 -0.64 14.38
CA PRO A 206 12.69 -1.65 15.37
C PRO A 206 11.93 -2.97 15.15
N SER A 207 12.57 -4.11 15.43
CA SER A 207 11.99 -5.44 15.23
C SER A 207 10.76 -5.70 16.11
N ASN A 208 10.66 -5.04 17.26
CA ASN A 208 9.48 -5.11 18.14
C ASN A 208 8.27 -4.34 17.58
N VAL A 209 8.45 -3.44 16.61
CA VAL A 209 7.36 -2.66 16.01
C VAL A 209 6.89 -3.36 14.75
N LEU A 210 5.81 -4.12 14.85
CA LEU A 210 5.21 -4.88 13.74
C LEU A 210 4.33 -3.99 12.86
N LEU A 211 4.12 -4.41 11.61
CA LEU A 211 3.23 -3.72 10.70
C LEU A 211 1.77 -3.93 11.11
N GLN A 212 0.92 -2.97 10.74
CA GLN A 212 -0.52 -3.01 10.96
C GLN A 212 -1.21 -4.28 10.40
N SER A 213 -0.59 -4.99 9.44
CA SER A 213 -1.08 -6.28 8.94
C SER A 213 -1.05 -7.40 9.98
N HIS A 214 -0.24 -7.25 11.03
CA HIS A 214 -0.16 -8.18 12.16
C HIS A 214 -1.18 -7.84 13.25
N MET A 215 -1.95 -6.76 13.08
CA MET A 215 -3.07 -6.43 13.94
C MET A 215 -4.22 -7.38 13.62
N THR A 216 -4.60 -8.22 14.58
CA THR A 216 -5.74 -9.15 14.43
C THR A 216 -7.09 -8.41 14.40
N HIS A 217 -7.17 -7.22 14.98
CA HIS A 217 -8.37 -6.38 15.02
C HIS A 217 -8.03 -4.89 14.90
N ARG A 218 -8.61 -4.19 13.92
CA ARG A 218 -8.37 -2.76 13.67
C ARG A 218 -9.64 -1.92 13.89
N SER A 219 -9.79 -1.36 15.08
CA SER A 219 -10.60 -0.17 15.41
C SER A 219 -10.80 -0.10 16.92
N CYS A 220 -11.19 1.06 17.45
CA CYS A 220 -11.94 1.05 18.72
C CYS A 220 -13.16 0.15 18.49
N LEU A 221 -13.24 -0.99 19.18
CA LEU A 221 -14.41 -1.88 19.15
C LEU A 221 -15.55 -1.34 20.02
N CYS A 222 -15.43 -0.10 20.48
CA CYS A 222 -16.46 0.57 21.24
C CYS A 222 -17.71 0.80 20.39
N ALA A 223 -18.87 0.69 21.03
CA ALA A 223 -20.16 0.90 20.38
C ALA A 223 -20.26 2.27 19.70
N TYR A 224 -19.58 3.30 20.22
CA TYR A 224 -19.55 4.63 19.60
C TYR A 224 -18.97 4.63 18.18
N HIS A 225 -17.79 4.03 17.98
CA HIS A 225 -17.16 3.96 16.65
C HIS A 225 -17.87 2.95 15.76
N GLU A 226 -18.20 1.77 16.30
CA GLU A 226 -18.77 0.71 15.49
C GLU A 226 -20.19 1.05 15.02
N ASN A 227 -21.03 1.67 15.85
CA ASN A 227 -22.37 2.08 15.42
C ASN A 227 -22.33 3.15 14.33
N ILE A 228 -21.43 4.14 14.41
CA ILE A 228 -21.26 5.11 13.33
C ILE A 228 -20.79 4.40 12.06
N ASN A 229 -19.82 3.49 12.16
CA ASN A 229 -19.32 2.73 11.01
C ASN A 229 -20.42 1.91 10.33
N LEU A 230 -21.29 1.27 11.12
CA LEU A 230 -22.41 0.47 10.63
C LEU A 230 -23.52 1.31 10.00
N LEU A 231 -23.61 2.61 10.32
CA LEU A 231 -24.55 3.56 9.70
C LEU A 231 -23.97 4.20 8.44
N ILE A 232 -22.71 4.65 8.46
CA ILE A 232 -22.12 5.34 7.29
C ILE A 232 -21.86 4.40 6.12
N LYS A 233 -21.49 3.13 6.37
CA LYS A 233 -21.21 2.13 5.32
C LYS A 233 -22.39 1.86 4.37
N PRO A 234 -23.62 1.61 4.86
CA PRO A 234 -24.75 1.48 3.97
C PRO A 234 -25.11 2.83 3.32
N LEU A 235 -25.05 3.95 4.05
CA LEU A 235 -25.34 5.29 3.53
C LEU A 235 -24.39 5.72 2.40
N SER A 236 -23.11 5.36 2.45
CA SER A 236 -22.11 5.71 1.44
C SER A 236 -22.40 5.13 0.05
N LYS A 237 -23.29 4.13 -0.04
CA LYS A 237 -23.74 3.55 -1.31
C LYS A 237 -24.74 4.45 -2.04
N TYR A 238 -25.45 5.29 -1.30
CA TYR A 238 -26.54 6.14 -1.80
C TYR A 238 -26.18 7.63 -1.78
N ILE A 239 -25.29 8.04 -0.87
CA ILE A 239 -24.86 9.43 -0.72
C ILE A 239 -23.42 9.54 -1.24
N PRO A 240 -23.18 10.20 -2.38
CA PRO A 240 -21.86 10.38 -2.94
C PRO A 240 -21.09 11.48 -2.19
N CYS A 241 -20.66 11.17 -0.96
CA CYS A 241 -19.89 12.07 -0.11
C CYS A 241 -18.60 11.37 0.37
N PRO A 242 -17.40 11.91 0.09
CA PRO A 242 -16.13 11.35 0.58
C PRO A 242 -16.07 11.20 2.10
N GLY A 243 -16.80 12.05 2.84
CA GLY A 243 -16.92 11.99 4.29
C GLY A 243 -17.54 10.71 4.82
N LEU A 244 -18.19 9.89 3.98
CA LEU A 244 -18.82 8.62 4.41
C LEU A 244 -17.95 7.39 4.15
N HIS A 245 -16.76 7.53 3.56
CA HIS A 245 -15.91 6.39 3.20
C HIS A 245 -15.17 5.77 4.40
N SER A 246 -14.89 6.56 5.44
CA SER A 246 -14.21 6.10 6.64
C SER A 246 -14.59 6.96 7.85
N LEU A 247 -14.43 6.43 9.06
CA LEU A 247 -14.68 7.18 10.30
C LEU A 247 -13.82 8.43 10.41
N GLN A 248 -12.58 8.37 9.91
CA GLN A 248 -11.66 9.51 9.95
C GLN A 248 -12.05 10.60 8.93
N ALA A 249 -12.49 10.20 7.73
CA ALA A 249 -13.05 11.15 6.77
C ALA A 249 -14.34 11.77 7.31
N PHE A 250 -15.15 10.98 8.03
CA PHE A 250 -16.39 11.43 8.65
C PHE A 250 -16.12 12.48 9.74
N SER A 251 -15.24 12.21 10.70
CA SER A 251 -14.89 13.19 11.74
C SER A 251 -14.34 14.47 11.13
N ALA A 252 -13.37 14.36 10.22
CA ALA A 252 -12.73 15.51 9.57
C ALA A 252 -13.72 16.35 8.73
N THR A 253 -14.76 15.73 8.18
CA THR A 253 -15.80 16.47 7.44
C THR A 253 -16.68 17.30 8.38
N LEU A 254 -16.98 16.75 9.56
CA LEU A 254 -17.90 17.34 10.52
C LEU A 254 -17.30 18.53 11.29
N VAL A 255 -16.03 18.50 11.65
CA VAL A 255 -15.42 19.55 12.49
C VAL A 255 -14.45 20.44 11.74
N CYS A 256 -14.28 21.69 12.19
CA CYS A 256 -13.23 22.58 11.68
C CYS A 256 -11.83 22.15 12.14
N CYS A 257 -11.73 21.62 13.35
CA CYS A 257 -10.48 21.22 13.96
C CYS A 257 -10.73 20.09 14.97
N GLU A 258 -10.05 18.96 14.79
CA GLU A 258 -10.25 17.78 15.65
C GLU A 258 -9.58 17.89 17.03
N THR A 259 -8.70 18.89 17.23
CA THR A 259 -8.06 19.18 18.53
C THR A 259 -8.79 20.26 19.31
N ASN A 260 -9.79 20.92 18.71
CA ASN A 260 -10.57 21.95 19.38
C ASN A 260 -11.77 21.34 20.11
N GLU A 261 -11.81 21.51 21.43
CA GLU A 261 -12.90 21.01 22.29
C GLU A 261 -14.28 21.49 21.81
N LYS A 262 -14.47 22.79 21.56
CA LYS A 262 -15.76 23.34 21.11
C LYS A 262 -16.23 22.71 19.81
N CYS A 263 -15.31 22.37 18.90
CA CYS A 263 -15.67 21.68 17.67
C CYS A 263 -16.12 20.24 17.93
N MET A 264 -15.38 19.49 18.76
CA MET A 264 -15.65 18.08 19.03
C MET A 264 -16.84 17.84 19.97
N PHE A 265 -17.24 18.84 20.76
CA PHE A 265 -18.46 18.82 21.57
C PHE A 265 -19.67 19.46 20.87
N SER A 266 -19.58 19.73 19.55
CA SER A 266 -20.67 20.32 18.76
C SER A 266 -21.14 21.70 19.22
N GLN A 267 -20.27 22.48 19.89
CA GLN A 267 -20.54 23.84 20.38
C GLN A 267 -20.01 24.94 19.46
N CYS A 268 -19.24 24.58 18.43
CA CYS A 268 -18.65 25.53 17.49
C CYS A 268 -19.70 26.07 16.50
N SER A 269 -19.81 27.40 16.43
CA SER A 269 -20.76 28.09 15.54
C SER A 269 -20.49 27.84 14.05
N LEU A 270 -19.23 27.57 13.67
CA LEU A 270 -18.82 27.37 12.27
C LEU A 270 -19.11 25.95 11.77
N CYS A 271 -18.96 24.92 12.61
CA CYS A 271 -19.09 23.53 12.18
C CYS A 271 -20.34 22.80 12.69
N LYS A 272 -21.15 23.40 13.57
CA LYS A 272 -22.36 22.77 14.12
C LYS A 272 -23.33 22.19 13.07
N ASN A 273 -23.40 22.81 11.89
CA ASN A 273 -24.32 22.41 10.81
C ASN A 273 -23.62 21.65 9.66
N ASN A 274 -22.37 21.19 9.87
CA ASN A 274 -21.62 20.53 8.79
C ASN A 274 -22.23 19.19 8.38
N LEU A 275 -22.89 18.49 9.30
CA LEU A 275 -23.60 17.25 8.98
C LEU A 275 -24.68 17.53 7.93
N GLU A 276 -25.50 18.55 8.15
CA GLU A 276 -26.54 19.00 7.24
C GLU A 276 -25.93 19.49 5.92
N ASN A 277 -24.97 20.41 6.02
CA ASN A 277 -24.46 21.15 4.87
C ASN A 277 -23.55 20.32 3.95
N LYS A 278 -22.76 19.39 4.51
CA LYS A 278 -21.74 18.64 3.76
C LYS A 278 -22.12 17.17 3.49
N ILE A 279 -23.08 16.62 4.22
CA ILE A 279 -23.47 15.21 4.06
C ILE A 279 -24.94 15.12 3.62
N ILE A 280 -25.87 15.63 4.43
CA ILE A 280 -27.30 15.45 4.18
C ILE A 280 -27.77 16.20 2.93
N LYS A 281 -27.15 17.34 2.60
CA LYS A 281 -27.43 18.08 1.35
C LYS A 281 -27.26 17.24 0.07
N HIS A 282 -26.45 16.17 0.12
CA HIS A 282 -26.20 15.30 -1.02
C HIS A 282 -27.19 14.11 -1.11
N VAL A 283 -28.17 14.03 -0.21
CA VAL A 283 -29.20 12.98 -0.23
C VAL A 283 -30.23 13.32 -1.31
N THR A 284 -30.36 12.45 -2.30
CA THR A 284 -31.32 12.63 -3.41
C THR A 284 -32.68 12.03 -3.12
N ASN A 285 -32.73 10.93 -2.36
CA ASN A 285 -33.99 10.24 -2.04
C ASN A 285 -34.00 9.77 -0.59
N PHE A 286 -34.77 10.44 0.26
CA PHE A 286 -34.93 10.10 1.67
C PHE A 286 -35.81 8.86 1.91
N THR A 287 -36.73 8.54 0.98
CA THR A 287 -37.71 7.45 1.14
C THR A 287 -37.19 6.11 0.63
N GLN A 288 -36.02 6.09 0.00
CA GLN A 288 -35.38 4.86 -0.46
C GLN A 288 -35.16 3.90 0.72
N SER A 289 -35.55 2.64 0.54
CA SER A 289 -35.33 1.61 1.56
C SER A 289 -33.86 1.22 1.67
N ILE A 290 -33.40 1.03 2.91
CA ILE A 290 -32.04 0.67 3.27
C ILE A 290 -32.04 -0.23 4.51
N ASN A 291 -31.06 -1.12 4.57
CA ASN A 291 -30.80 -1.96 5.74
C ASN A 291 -29.48 -1.54 6.39
N TRP A 292 -29.47 -1.50 7.72
CA TRP A 292 -28.27 -1.20 8.50
C TRP A 292 -28.24 -2.01 9.78
N TYR A 293 -27.06 -2.04 10.42
CA TYR A 293 -26.88 -2.74 11.69
C TYR A 293 -26.57 -1.76 12.80
N GLN A 294 -26.91 -2.12 14.04
CA GLN A 294 -26.47 -1.41 15.24
C GLN A 294 -26.20 -2.40 16.38
N TRP A 295 -25.18 -2.10 17.19
CA TRP A 295 -25.02 -2.66 18.51
C TRP A 295 -25.96 -1.96 19.48
N VAL A 296 -26.87 -2.73 20.08
CA VAL A 296 -27.84 -2.29 21.06
C VAL A 296 -27.61 -3.07 22.35
N LEU A 297 -27.68 -2.39 23.49
CA LEU A 297 -27.68 -3.03 24.79
C LEU A 297 -29.09 -3.59 25.05
N LYS A 298 -29.21 -4.92 25.16
CA LYS A 298 -30.44 -5.60 25.59
C LYS A 298 -30.06 -6.58 26.68
N ASP A 299 -30.81 -6.55 27.79
CA ASP A 299 -30.66 -7.52 28.88
C ASP A 299 -29.22 -7.60 29.44
N GLY A 300 -28.54 -6.45 29.54
CA GLY A 300 -27.17 -6.36 30.07
C GLY A 300 -26.06 -6.77 29.10
N TYR A 301 -26.38 -7.22 27.88
CA TYR A 301 -25.37 -7.56 26.87
C TYR A 301 -25.57 -6.79 25.55
N SER A 302 -24.45 -6.51 24.87
CA SER A 302 -24.47 -5.85 23.57
C SER A 302 -24.76 -6.88 22.47
N LYS A 303 -25.85 -6.68 21.74
CA LYS A 303 -26.22 -7.50 20.58
C LYS A 303 -26.26 -6.67 19.31
N LYS A 304 -25.72 -7.22 18.22
CA LYS A 304 -25.84 -6.62 16.89
C LYS A 304 -27.20 -6.98 16.29
N ILE A 305 -27.98 -5.96 15.94
CA ILE A 305 -29.35 -6.09 15.42
C ILE A 305 -29.40 -5.44 14.03
N GLU A 306 -30.13 -6.07 13.11
CA GLU A 306 -30.44 -5.53 11.78
C GLU A 306 -31.73 -4.69 11.83
N PHE A 307 -31.70 -3.55 11.17
CA PHE A 307 -32.83 -2.63 11.01
C PHE A 307 -33.11 -2.46 9.53
N ASN A 308 -34.40 -2.45 9.18
CA ASN A 308 -34.90 -2.18 7.84
C ASN A 308 -35.75 -0.92 7.91
N GLY A 309 -35.47 0.05 7.05
CA GLY A 309 -36.13 1.34 7.09
C GLY A 309 -35.82 2.18 5.86
N THR A 310 -35.96 3.49 5.99
CA THR A 310 -35.63 4.47 4.94
C THR A 310 -34.27 5.13 5.16
N ILE A 311 -33.71 5.74 4.12
CA ILE A 311 -32.50 6.57 4.24
C ILE A 311 -32.72 7.69 5.26
N GLY A 312 -33.90 8.31 5.28
CA GLY A 312 -34.26 9.33 6.27
C GLY A 312 -34.16 8.83 7.71
N GLU A 313 -34.75 7.67 8.00
CA GLU A 313 -34.69 7.06 9.34
C GLU A 313 -33.24 6.73 9.76
N CYS A 314 -32.44 6.18 8.84
CA CYS A 314 -31.04 5.88 9.10
C CYS A 314 -30.22 7.16 9.39
N ILE A 315 -30.52 8.27 8.70
CA ILE A 315 -29.89 9.58 8.96
C ILE A 315 -30.28 10.14 10.33
N GLU A 316 -31.54 10.02 10.75
CA GLU A 316 -31.97 10.47 12.08
C GLU A 316 -31.26 9.68 13.19
N VAL A 317 -31.10 8.37 13.01
CA VAL A 317 -30.30 7.55 13.91
C VAL A 317 -28.84 8.02 13.92
N LEU A 318 -28.25 8.31 12.76
CA LEU A 318 -26.89 8.84 12.67
C LEU A 318 -26.75 10.15 13.44
N LYS A 319 -27.63 11.13 13.19
CA LYS A 319 -27.66 12.44 13.89
C LYS A 319 -27.64 12.28 15.40
N SER A 320 -28.49 11.38 15.93
CA SER A 320 -28.58 11.14 17.38
C SER A 320 -27.26 10.67 18.01
N LYS A 321 -26.38 10.03 17.24
CA LYS A 321 -25.11 9.45 17.71
C LYS A 321 -23.89 10.32 17.45
N VAL A 322 -23.96 11.28 16.51
CA VAL A 322 -22.80 12.08 16.10
C VAL A 322 -22.15 12.81 17.28
N ASN A 323 -22.94 13.48 18.12
CA ASN A 323 -22.40 14.27 19.23
C ASN A 323 -21.63 13.41 20.24
N GLN A 324 -22.18 12.26 20.62
CA GLN A 324 -21.51 11.33 21.53
C GLN A 324 -20.24 10.74 20.91
N PHE A 325 -20.27 10.45 19.61
CA PHE A 325 -19.12 9.93 18.88
C PHE A 325 -17.96 10.94 18.83
N LEU A 326 -18.23 12.21 18.49
CA LEU A 326 -17.20 13.25 18.45
C LEU A 326 -16.61 13.51 19.83
N ALA A 327 -17.46 13.66 20.86
CA ALA A 327 -17.00 13.83 22.24
C ALA A 327 -16.12 12.64 22.69
N HIS A 328 -16.53 11.41 22.36
CA HIS A 328 -15.74 10.21 22.67
C HIS A 328 -14.37 10.21 21.98
N ILE A 329 -14.28 10.60 20.70
CA ILE A 329 -12.99 10.73 20.00
C ILE A 329 -12.07 11.71 20.72
N PHE A 330 -12.59 12.89 21.07
CA PHE A 330 -11.80 13.93 21.72
C PHE A 330 -11.31 13.49 23.09
N ILE A 331 -12.22 13.00 23.95
CA ILE A 331 -11.86 12.52 25.29
C ILE A 331 -10.80 11.42 25.21
N LYS A 332 -10.98 10.45 24.32
CA LYS A 332 -10.00 9.37 24.12
C LYS A 332 -8.61 9.93 23.75
N ARG A 333 -8.55 10.93 22.88
CA ARG A 333 -7.28 11.57 22.49
C ARG A 333 -6.64 12.33 23.65
N GLN A 334 -7.41 13.15 24.37
CA GLN A 334 -6.92 13.88 25.54
C GLN A 334 -6.42 12.92 26.64
N GLN A 335 -7.14 11.83 26.89
CA GLN A 335 -6.73 10.79 27.83
C GLN A 335 -5.41 10.13 27.40
N SER A 336 -5.27 9.81 26.11
CA SER A 336 -4.04 9.24 25.57
C SER A 336 -2.86 10.20 25.71
N GLU A 337 -3.04 11.48 25.38
CA GLU A 337 -2.00 12.49 25.50
C GLU A 337 -1.59 12.73 26.97
N TYR A 338 -2.56 12.79 27.87
CA TYR A 338 -2.31 12.94 29.30
C TYR A 338 -1.56 11.72 29.86
N PHE A 339 -1.97 10.51 29.49
CA PHE A 339 -1.28 9.28 29.85
C PHE A 339 0.18 9.30 29.41
N GLU A 340 0.47 9.70 28.17
CA GLU A 340 1.84 9.81 27.65
C GLU A 340 2.68 10.83 28.43
N LYS A 341 2.08 11.94 28.87
CA LYS A 341 2.76 12.91 29.75
C LYS A 341 3.08 12.28 31.12
N MET A 342 2.13 11.57 31.72
CA MET A 342 2.31 10.93 33.02
C MET A 342 3.35 9.79 32.98
N LYS A 343 3.40 9.03 31.89
CA LYS A 343 4.40 7.98 31.63
C LYS A 343 5.83 8.51 31.55
N LYS A 344 6.02 9.77 31.13
CA LYS A 344 7.34 10.42 31.14
C LYS A 344 7.76 10.90 32.54
N ILE A 345 6.79 11.20 33.39
CA ILE A 345 7.00 11.71 34.76
C ILE A 345 7.13 10.55 35.77
N SER A 346 6.62 9.35 35.44
CA SER A 346 6.69 8.19 36.32
C SER A 346 8.12 7.83 36.68
N ASN A 347 8.36 7.65 37.97
CA ASN A 347 9.64 7.27 38.56
C ASN A 347 9.43 6.06 39.51
N ASN A 348 10.44 5.71 40.30
CA ASN A 348 10.33 4.58 41.24
C ASN A 348 9.29 4.81 42.35
N GLU A 349 8.85 6.05 42.58
CA GLU A 349 7.87 6.42 43.61
C GLU A 349 6.46 6.60 43.05
N ASN A 350 6.33 6.93 41.75
CA ASN A 350 5.08 7.22 41.07
C ASN A 350 4.90 6.34 39.85
N ILE A 351 3.93 5.42 39.88
CA ILE A 351 3.61 4.52 38.78
C ILE A 351 2.39 5.04 38.03
N CYS A 352 2.49 5.13 36.71
CA CYS A 352 1.34 5.43 35.84
C CYS A 352 0.68 4.12 35.39
N LEU A 353 -0.60 3.93 35.73
CA LEU A 353 -1.37 2.74 35.37
C LEU A 353 -2.46 3.14 34.37
N GLN A 354 -2.47 2.49 33.20
CA GLN A 354 -3.60 2.52 32.29
C GLN A 354 -4.54 1.37 32.63
N ILE A 355 -5.78 1.70 33.00
CA ILE A 355 -6.81 0.71 33.32
C ILE A 355 -7.86 0.75 32.22
N ASP A 356 -7.87 -0.28 31.37
CA ASP A 356 -8.95 -0.48 30.39
C ASP A 356 -10.14 -1.13 31.10
N LEU A 357 -11.00 -0.30 31.68
CA LEU A 357 -12.29 -0.76 32.19
C LEU A 357 -13.21 -1.00 31.00
N VAL A 358 -13.55 -2.26 30.72
CA VAL A 358 -14.72 -2.59 29.91
C VAL A 358 -15.91 -2.07 30.69
N LYS A 359 -16.46 -0.92 30.31
CA LYS A 359 -17.74 -0.44 30.85
C LYS A 359 -18.80 -1.50 30.53
N ILE A 360 -19.09 -2.34 31.51
CA ILE A 360 -20.43 -2.88 31.70
C ILE A 360 -21.23 -1.66 32.14
N PHE A 361 -21.96 -1.05 31.20
CA PHE A 361 -22.88 0.02 31.55
C PHE A 361 -24.06 -0.65 32.27
N ASP A 362 -24.21 -0.35 33.55
CA ASP A 362 -25.42 -0.66 34.33
C ASP A 362 -26.61 0.16 33.84
#